data_AF-A0A1I5FG20-F1
#
_entry.id   AF-A0A1I5FG20-F1
#
_cell.length_a   1.000
_cell.length_b   1.000
_cell.length_c   1.000
_cell.angle_alpha   90.00
_cell.angle_beta   90.00
_cell.angle_gamma   90.00
#
_symmetry.space_group_name_H-M   'P 1'
#
loop_
_entity.id
_entity.type
_entity.pdbx_description
1 polymer ?
#
loop_
_entity_poly.entity_id
_entity_poly.type
_entity_poly.pdbx_seq_one_letter_code
_entity_poly.pdbx_strand_id
1 'polypeptide(L)' 'MFVTVVAVLCRLATHDCTETIVTNSNLAPGLTVQGCAIGGQAGLAQWKSSHPIYRSDDWYIERYKCVAGLYTARAKI' A
#
# COMPACT_ATOMS: atom_id res chain seq x y z
N MET A 1 -15.31 2.24 -11.81
CA MET A 1 -13.85 2.29 -12.10
C MET A 1 -13.14 1.56 -10.99
N PHE A 2 -12.28 0.59 -11.31
CA PHE A 2 -11.55 -0.16 -10.29
C PHE A 2 -10.36 0.66 -9.79
N VAL A 3 -10.05 0.60 -8.50
CA VAL A 3 -8.92 1.31 -7.89
C VAL A 3 -8.18 0.37 -6.96
N THR A 4 -6.86 0.35 -7.03
CA THR A 4 -5.99 -0.42 -6.14
C THR A 4 -5.02 0.52 -5.44
N VAL A 5 -4.91 0.40 -4.12
CA VAL A 5 -3.92 1.11 -3.31
C VAL A 5 -2.74 0.19 -3.07
N VAL A 6 -1.55 0.67 -3.44
CA VAL A 6 -0.30 -0.09 -3.35
C VAL A 6 0.65 0.67 -2.44
N ALA A 7 1.18 0.00 -1.42
CA ALA A 7 2.29 0.50 -0.62
C ALA A 7 3.61 -0.06 -1.16
N VAL A 8 4.63 0.78 -1.20
CA VAL A 8 6.03 0.35 -1.36
C VAL A 8 6.65 0.35 0.02
N LEU A 9 7.05 -0.83 0.46
CA LEU A 9 7.67 -1.05 1.75
C LEU A 9 9.12 -1.43 1.52
N CYS A 10 10.03 -0.79 2.25
CA CYS A 10 11.44 -1.07 2.16
C CYS A 10 11.98 -1.49 3.53
N ARG A 11 12.96 -2.39 3.52
CA ARG A 11 13.65 -2.83 4.73
C ARG A 11 14.81 -1.90 5.04
N LEU A 12 14.90 -1.43 6.29
CA LEU A 12 16.07 -0.67 6.73
C LEU A 12 17.36 -1.50 6.66
N ALA A 13 17.31 -2.77 7.03
CA ALA A 13 18.52 -3.60 7.14
C ALA A 13 19.13 -3.99 5.80
N THR A 14 18.32 -4.24 4.77
CA THR A 14 18.79 -4.77 3.48
C THR A 14 18.59 -3.82 2.31
N HIS A 15 17.94 -2.67 2.52
CA HIS A 15 17.50 -1.74 1.47
C HIS A 15 16.64 -2.42 0.38
N ASP A 16 16.06 -3.60 0.66
CA ASP A 16 15.17 -4.28 -0.27
C ASP A 16 13.76 -3.68 -0.18
N CYS A 17 13.17 -3.40 -1.34
CA CYS A 17 11.82 -2.88 -1.45
C CYS A 17 10.86 -3.92 -2.03
N THR A 18 9.62 -3.92 -1.54
CA THR A 18 8.53 -4.77 -1.99
C THR A 18 7.26 -3.96 -2.17
N GLU A 19 6.50 -4.27 -3.20
CA GLU A 19 5.18 -3.69 -3.39
C GLU A 19 4.15 -4.59 -2.72
N THR A 20 3.13 -3.98 -2.11
CA THR A 20 2.04 -4.75 -1.53
C THR A 20 0.71 -4.02 -1.69
N ILE A 21 -0.34 -4.81 -1.91
CA ILE A 21 -1.69 -4.28 -2.09
C ILE A 21 -2.29 -4.03 -0.71
N VAL A 22 -2.58 -2.78 -0.42
CA VAL A 22 -3.16 -2.36 0.87
C VAL A 22 -4.67 -2.57 0.84
N THR A 23 -5.32 -2.11 -0.23
CA THR A 23 -6.77 -2.28 -0.43
C THR A 23 -7.11 -2.09 -1.90
N ASN A 24 -8.34 -2.46 -2.28
CA ASN A 24 -8.87 -2.22 -3.61
C ASN A 24 -10.37 -1.92 -3.55
N SER A 25 -10.94 -1.51 -4.69
CA SER A 25 -12.36 -1.18 -4.81
C SER A 25 -13.32 -2.37 -4.63
N ASN A 26 -12.84 -3.62 -4.59
CA ASN A 26 -13.69 -4.75 -4.17
C ASN A 26 -13.88 -4.78 -2.65
N LEU A 27 -12.83 -4.48 -1.91
CA LEU A 27 -12.86 -4.44 -0.43
C LEU A 27 -13.45 -3.13 0.09
N ALA A 28 -13.28 -2.04 -0.66
CA ALA A 28 -13.77 -0.71 -0.33
C ALA A 28 -14.54 -0.11 -1.51
N PRO A 29 -15.86 -0.37 -1.63
CA PRO A 29 -16.66 0.07 -2.79
C PRO A 29 -16.76 1.61 -2.96
N GLY A 30 -16.36 2.40 -1.96
CA GLY A 30 -16.23 3.86 -2.05
C GLY A 30 -14.84 4.38 -2.43
N LEU A 31 -13.87 3.50 -2.71
CA LEU A 31 -12.50 3.89 -3.03
C LEU A 31 -12.42 4.54 -4.41
N THR A 32 -12.16 5.85 -4.44
CA THR A 32 -11.88 6.61 -5.65
C THR A 32 -10.39 6.91 -5.76
N VAL A 33 -9.88 7.13 -6.98
CA VAL A 33 -8.46 7.51 -7.19
C VAL A 33 -8.12 8.80 -6.45
N GLN A 34 -9.03 9.78 -6.50
CA GLN A 34 -8.86 11.06 -5.83
C GLN A 34 -8.89 10.91 -4.31
N GLY A 35 -9.78 10.07 -3.77
CA GLY A 35 -9.82 9.78 -2.33
C GLY A 35 -8.56 9.07 -1.83
N CYS A 36 -8.02 8.14 -2.62
CA CYS A 36 -6.74 7.49 -2.32
C CYS A 36 -5.57 8.50 -2.35
N ALA A 37 -5.52 9.41 -3.32
CA ALA A 37 -4.42 10.37 -3.46
C ALA A 37 -4.39 11.43 -2.35
N ILE A 38 -5.54 11.78 -1.77
CA ILE A 38 -5.66 12.83 -0.76
C ILE A 38 -5.65 12.27 0.67
N GLY A 39 -6.32 11.12 0.90
CA GLY A 39 -6.50 10.54 2.24
C GLY A 39 -5.80 9.20 2.47
N GLY A 40 -5.13 8.65 1.46
CA GLY A 40 -4.58 7.29 1.50
C GLY A 40 -3.52 7.08 2.57
N GLN A 41 -2.78 8.12 2.97
CA GLN A 41 -1.68 7.99 3.94
C GLN A 41 -2.14 7.59 5.34
N ALA A 42 -3.25 8.14 5.83
CA ALA A 42 -3.79 7.79 7.15
C ALA A 42 -4.24 6.31 7.19
N GLY A 43 -4.91 5.86 6.12
CA GLY A 43 -5.28 4.45 5.95
C GLY A 43 -4.05 3.54 5.83
N LEU A 44 -2.98 3.98 5.16
CA LEU A 44 -1.74 3.22 5.02
C LEU A 44 -1.02 3.00 6.36
N ALA A 45 -0.96 4.03 7.20
CA ALA A 45 -0.29 3.94 8.51
C ALA A 45 -1.02 2.96 9.44
N GLN A 46 -2.36 3.03 9.47
CA GLN A 46 -3.19 2.09 10.21
C GLN A 46 -3.04 0.66 9.66
N TRP A 47 -3.09 0.51 8.34
CA TRP A 47 -2.88 -0.78 7.67
C TRP A 47 -1.52 -1.38 8.05
N LYS A 48 -0.42 -0.63 7.98
CA LYS A 48 0.93 -1.10 8.34
C LYS A 48 0.95 -1.60 9.79
N SER A 49 0.39 -0.82 10.71
CA SER A 49 0.37 -1.14 12.15
C SER A 49 -0.41 -2.43 12.44
N SER A 50 -1.45 -2.71 11.65
CA SER A 50 -2.23 -3.96 11.73
C SER A 50 -1.62 -5.14 10.97
N HIS A 51 -0.64 -4.91 10.09
CA HIS A 51 -0.16 -5.94 9.17
C HIS A 51 0.80 -6.92 9.87
N PRO A 52 0.59 -8.24 9.80
CA PRO A 52 1.39 -9.22 10.55
C PRO A 52 2.88 -9.18 10.21
N ILE A 53 3.21 -8.93 8.94
CA ILE A 53 4.60 -8.92 8.42
C ILE A 53 5.24 -7.53 8.52
N TYR A 54 4.49 -6.47 8.20
CA TYR A 54 5.04 -5.14 7.95
C TYR A 54 4.91 -4.18 9.13
N ARG A 55 4.31 -4.61 10.24
CA ARG A 55 4.25 -3.83 11.47
C ARG A 55 5.61 -3.63 12.15
N SER A 56 6.61 -4.48 11.86
CA SER A 56 7.96 -4.34 12.43
C SER A 56 8.59 -3.00 12.04
N ASP A 57 9.40 -2.44 12.93
CA ASP A 57 10.18 -1.23 12.69
C ASP A 57 11.26 -1.43 11.61
N ASP A 58 11.60 -2.67 11.28
CA ASP A 58 12.49 -3.01 10.16
C ASP A 58 11.92 -2.57 8.80
N TRP A 59 10.61 -2.40 8.71
CA TRP A 59 9.92 -2.00 7.50
C TRP A 59 9.42 -0.57 7.61
N TYR A 60 9.65 0.23 6.57
CA TYR A 60 9.06 1.55 6.44
C TYR A 60 8.32 1.69 5.11
N ILE A 61 7.25 2.48 5.12
CA ILE A 61 6.55 2.86 3.90
C ILE A 61 7.41 3.94 3.24
N GLU A 62 8.00 3.61 2.10
CA GLU A 62 8.78 4.58 1.33
C GLU A 62 7.86 5.47 0.49
N ARG A 63 6.85 4.86 -0.15
CA ARG A 63 5.85 5.57 -0.95
C ARG A 63 4.59 4.73 -1.10
N TYR A 64 3.54 5.35 -1.63
CA TYR A 64 2.31 4.66 -1.99
C TYR A 64 1.81 5.12 -3.37
N LYS A 65 1.01 4.29 -4.01
CA LYS A 65 0.49 4.52 -5.36
C LYS A 65 -1.00 4.20 -5.39
N CYS A 66 -1.77 5.04 -6.08
CA CYS A 66 -3.17 4.80 -6.38
C CYS A 66 -3.27 4.40 -7.85
N VAL A 67 -3.55 3.13 -8.11
CA VAL A 67 -3.61 2.58 -9.47
C VAL A 67 -5.06 2.44 -9.88
N ALA A 68 -5.44 3.01 -11.03
CA ALA A 68 -6.72 2.72 -11.65
C ALA A 68 -6.63 1.35 -12.33
N GLY A 69 -7.50 0.42 -11.96
CA GLY A 69 -7.53 -0.95 -12.48
C GLY A 69 -7.02 -2.00 -11.48
N LEU A 70 -7.16 -3.26 -11.89
CA LEU A 70 -6.58 -4.40 -11.18
C LEU A 70 -5.06 -4.27 -11.20
N TYR A 71 -4.43 -4.45 -10.04
CA TYR A 71 -2.99 -4.37 -9.91
C TYR A 71 -2.45 -5.63 -9.25
N THR A 72 -1.34 -6.13 -9.77
CA THR A 72 -0.58 -7.24 -9.20
C THR A 72 0.72 -6.68 -8.68
N ALA A 73 0.93 -6.74 -7.36
CA ALA A 73 2.14 -6.26 -6.74
C ALA A 73 3.35 -7.11 -7.15
N ARG A 74 4.48 -6.45 -7.41
CA ARG A 74 5.75 -7.13 -7.63
C ARG A 74 6.41 -7.44 -6.29
N ALA A 75 6.82 -8.68 -6.10
CA ALA A 75 7.38 -9.16 -4.83
C ALA A 75 8.72 -8.49 -4.46
N LYS A 76 9.45 -7.96 -5.44
CA LYS A 76 10.71 -7.23 -5.23
C LYS A 76 10.87 -6.15 -6.31
N ILE A 77 11.31 -4.97 -5.90
CA ILE A 77 11.60 -3.82 -6.78
C ILE A 77 12.93 -3.18 -6.43
#